data_AF-A0A956KA59-F1
#
_entry.id   AF-A0A956KA59-F1
#
_cell.length_a   1.000
_cell.length_b   1.000
_cell.length_c   1.000
_cell.angle_alpha   90.00
_cell.angle_beta   90.00
_cell.angle_gamma   90.00
#
_symmetry.space_group_name_H-M   'P 1'
#
loop_
_entity.id
_entity.type
_entity.pdbx_description
1 polymer ?
#
loop_
_entity_poly.entity_id
_entity_poly.type
_entity_poly.pdbx_seq_one_letter_code
_entity_poly.pdbx_strand_id
1 'polypeptide(L)'
;EVSSELRFSARLGLAQSQLLAGELEAAETGFAELLSSTRDPGRRAVVIGRQMRLLQLAGETSRAVELGLAELGRLGVQVPKPIKNRHVALAVLGAWRAARKVSREQLLEMAEVRDERIKAQMHIFGALSGVLFSVDQLLFIHLAGIHARLVLTEGYHSTATVALAELAFAIVGMGQVAMAGRLAEDNLALAKARGAGPGPLL
;
A
#
# COMPACT_ATOMS: atom_id res chain seq x y z
N GLU A 1 -22.14 -17.37 -3.94
CA GLU A 1 -21.05 -16.37 -3.78
C GLU A 1 -21.29 -15.08 -4.57
N VAL A 2 -21.72 -15.13 -5.84
CA VAL A 2 -22.03 -13.95 -6.68
C VAL A 2 -22.96 -12.91 -6.02
N SER A 3 -24.00 -13.35 -5.30
CA SER A 3 -24.90 -12.43 -4.56
C SER A 3 -24.21 -11.69 -3.41
N SER A 4 -23.20 -12.29 -2.76
CA SER A 4 -22.42 -11.62 -1.71
C SER A 4 -21.45 -10.60 -2.29
N GLU A 5 -20.83 -10.89 -3.42
CA GLU A 5 -19.93 -9.98 -4.14
C GLU A 5 -20.68 -8.71 -4.56
N LEU A 6 -21.81 -8.87 -5.24
CA LEU A 6 -22.65 -7.76 -5.70
C LEU A 6 -23.16 -6.91 -4.54
N ARG A 7 -23.58 -7.53 -3.43
CA ARG A 7 -24.03 -6.80 -2.25
C ARG A 7 -22.91 -5.97 -1.62
N PHE A 8 -21.70 -6.54 -1.53
CA PHE A 8 -20.54 -5.83 -1.02
C PHE A 8 -20.21 -4.62 -1.92
N SER A 9 -20.11 -4.83 -3.22
CA SER A 9 -19.80 -3.78 -4.19
C SER A 9 -20.86 -2.68 -4.22
N ALA A 10 -22.15 -3.02 -4.13
CA ALA A 10 -23.22 -2.03 -4.08
C ALA A 10 -23.17 -1.17 -2.81
N ARG A 11 -22.93 -1.77 -1.64
CA ARG A 11 -22.81 -1.03 -0.38
C ARG A 11 -21.55 -0.16 -0.34
N LEU A 12 -20.44 -0.66 -0.88
CA LEU A 12 -19.21 0.12 -1.01
C LEU A 12 -19.43 1.34 -1.92
N GLY A 13 -20.04 1.12 -3.09
CA GLY A 13 -20.38 2.20 -4.02
C GLY A 13 -21.29 3.25 -3.38
N LEU A 14 -22.32 2.83 -2.63
CA LEU A 14 -23.20 3.75 -1.92
C LEU A 14 -22.44 4.62 -0.91
N ALA A 15 -21.63 4.04 -0.04
CA ALA A 15 -20.85 4.78 0.95
C ALA A 15 -19.88 5.78 0.28
N GLN A 16 -19.28 5.40 -0.84
CA GLN A 16 -18.43 6.31 -1.63
C GLN A 16 -19.23 7.47 -2.23
N SER A 17 -20.41 7.20 -2.82
CA SER A 17 -21.27 8.24 -3.39
C SER A 17 -21.75 9.23 -2.33
N GLN A 18 -22.14 8.74 -1.13
CA GLN A 18 -22.51 9.59 0.00
C GLN A 18 -21.36 10.51 0.40
N LEU A 19 -20.14 9.98 0.48
CA LEU A 19 -18.98 10.79 0.86
C LEU A 19 -18.68 11.87 -0.18
N LEU A 20 -18.75 11.53 -1.47
CA LEU A 20 -18.57 12.48 -2.57
C LEU A 20 -19.67 13.55 -2.63
N ALA A 21 -20.88 13.23 -2.18
CA ALA A 21 -21.98 14.18 -2.04
C ALA A 21 -21.86 15.08 -0.79
N GLY A 22 -20.84 14.88 0.05
CA GLY A 22 -20.66 15.60 1.31
C GLY A 22 -21.51 15.08 2.47
N GLU A 23 -22.21 13.94 2.30
CA GLU A 23 -22.99 13.28 3.34
C GLU A 23 -22.07 12.48 4.30
N LEU A 24 -21.20 13.19 5.02
CA LEU A 24 -20.09 12.61 5.78
C LEU A 24 -20.55 11.54 6.79
N GLU A 25 -21.60 11.83 7.59
CA GLU A 25 -22.11 10.91 8.61
C GLU A 25 -22.68 9.61 8.00
N ALA A 26 -23.41 9.73 6.89
CA ALA A 26 -24.00 8.59 6.20
C ALA A 26 -22.90 7.70 5.59
N ALA A 27 -21.90 8.32 4.97
CA ALA A 27 -20.73 7.62 4.45
C ALA A 27 -19.93 6.91 5.56
N GLU A 28 -19.63 7.60 6.67
CA GLU A 28 -18.93 7.01 7.81
C GLU A 28 -19.68 5.80 8.37
N THR A 29 -21.00 5.91 8.50
CA THR A 29 -21.87 4.79 8.91
C THR A 29 -21.77 3.63 7.92
N GLY A 30 -21.89 3.91 6.61
CA GLY A 30 -21.79 2.88 5.56
C GLY A 30 -20.45 2.15 5.55
N PHE A 31 -19.33 2.87 5.71
CA PHE A 31 -18.01 2.26 5.84
C PHE A 31 -17.87 1.43 7.13
N ALA A 32 -18.35 1.92 8.26
CA ALA A 32 -18.33 1.18 9.53
C ALA A 32 -19.13 -0.13 9.46
N GLU A 33 -20.30 -0.12 8.81
CA GLU A 33 -21.10 -1.32 8.56
C GLU A 33 -20.39 -2.33 7.66
N LEU A 34 -19.73 -1.87 6.60
CA LEU A 34 -18.93 -2.73 5.72
C LEU A 34 -17.76 -3.39 6.48
N LEU A 35 -17.06 -2.61 7.29
CA LEU A 35 -15.91 -3.08 8.07
C LEU A 35 -16.29 -4.06 9.19
N SER A 36 -17.44 -3.86 9.82
CA SER A 36 -17.95 -4.74 10.88
C SER A 36 -18.54 -6.05 10.34
N SER A 37 -19.12 -6.02 9.14
CA SER A 37 -19.72 -7.20 8.49
C SER A 37 -18.71 -8.07 7.72
N THR A 38 -17.56 -7.51 7.31
CA THR A 38 -16.53 -8.23 6.56
C THR A 38 -15.46 -8.81 7.47
N ARG A 39 -15.24 -10.13 7.37
CA ARG A 39 -14.10 -10.84 7.98
C ARG A 39 -12.94 -11.08 7.01
N ASP A 40 -13.19 -10.93 5.72
CA ASP A 40 -12.19 -11.11 4.67
C ASP A 40 -11.15 -9.96 4.68
N PRO A 41 -9.85 -10.24 4.85
CA PRO A 41 -8.82 -9.20 4.90
C PRO A 41 -8.73 -8.38 3.62
N GLY A 42 -8.92 -8.99 2.45
CA GLY A 42 -8.84 -8.32 1.16
C GLY A 42 -9.95 -7.28 0.99
N ARG A 43 -11.20 -7.69 1.23
CA ARG A 43 -12.37 -6.78 1.20
C ARG A 43 -12.24 -5.66 2.23
N ARG A 44 -11.77 -5.96 3.46
CA ARG A 44 -11.48 -4.91 4.45
C ARG A 44 -10.44 -3.93 3.94
N ALA A 45 -9.34 -4.41 3.36
CA ALA A 45 -8.29 -3.54 2.84
C ALA A 45 -8.78 -2.62 1.73
N VAL A 46 -9.66 -3.11 0.84
CA VAL A 46 -10.30 -2.29 -0.19
C VAL A 46 -11.14 -1.17 0.45
N VAL A 47 -11.99 -1.51 1.43
CA VAL A 47 -12.82 -0.52 2.14
C VAL A 47 -11.96 0.55 2.80
N ILE A 48 -10.92 0.14 3.55
CA ILE A 48 -9.99 1.04 4.21
C ILE A 48 -9.25 1.91 3.20
N GLY A 49 -8.73 1.34 2.12
CA GLY A 49 -8.03 2.09 1.06
C GLY A 49 -8.91 3.17 0.42
N ARG A 50 -10.20 2.87 0.18
CA ARG A 50 -11.17 3.86 -0.32
C ARG A 50 -11.48 4.94 0.71
N GLN A 51 -11.72 4.56 1.96
CA GLN A 51 -11.98 5.53 3.03
C GLN A 51 -10.79 6.46 3.26
N MET A 52 -9.56 5.93 3.28
CA MET A 52 -8.34 6.73 3.36
C MET A 52 -8.21 7.73 2.21
N ARG A 53 -8.48 7.29 0.98
CA ARG A 53 -8.41 8.16 -0.19
C ARG A 53 -9.42 9.31 -0.09
N LEU A 54 -10.63 9.03 0.39
CA LEU A 54 -11.66 10.05 0.54
C LEU A 54 -11.34 11.03 1.68
N LEU A 55 -10.81 10.54 2.81
CA LEU A 55 -10.26 11.39 3.87
C LEU A 55 -9.15 12.31 3.35
N GLN A 56 -8.26 11.79 2.50
CA GLN A 56 -7.22 12.60 1.85
C GLN A 56 -7.84 13.70 0.98
N LEU A 57 -8.86 13.40 0.18
CA LEU A 57 -9.54 14.39 -0.66
C LEU A 57 -10.28 15.46 0.17
N ALA A 58 -10.76 15.10 1.36
CA ALA A 58 -11.35 16.02 2.32
C ALA A 58 -10.31 16.83 3.13
N GLY A 59 -9.01 16.62 2.92
CA GLY A 59 -7.93 17.28 3.67
C GLY A 59 -7.64 16.64 5.04
N GLU A 60 -8.38 15.60 5.43
CA GLU A 60 -8.29 14.86 6.70
C GLU A 60 -7.13 13.84 6.71
N THR A 61 -5.96 14.34 6.33
CA THR A 61 -4.77 13.55 6.00
C THR A 61 -4.26 12.75 7.20
N SER A 62 -4.27 13.34 8.40
CA SER A 62 -3.86 12.66 9.63
C SER A 62 -4.79 11.50 9.98
N ARG A 63 -6.11 11.69 9.84
CA ARG A 63 -7.10 10.62 10.08
C ARG A 63 -6.92 9.46 9.10
N ALA A 64 -6.59 9.74 7.84
CA ALA A 64 -6.29 8.72 6.85
C ALA A 64 -5.08 7.86 7.25
N VAL A 65 -4.01 8.51 7.75
CA VAL A 65 -2.81 7.81 8.25
C VAL A 65 -3.15 6.95 9.48
N GLU A 66 -3.86 7.50 10.45
CA GLU A 66 -4.27 6.76 11.65
C GLU A 66 -5.10 5.52 11.31
N LEU A 67 -6.06 5.65 10.38
CA LEU A 67 -6.89 4.55 9.90
C LEU A 67 -6.05 3.45 9.25
N GLY A 68 -5.14 3.81 8.33
CA GLY A 68 -4.28 2.84 7.66
C GLY A 68 -3.32 2.13 8.62
N LEU A 69 -2.70 2.87 9.56
CA LEU A 69 -1.83 2.29 10.58
C LEU A 69 -2.59 1.37 11.54
N ALA A 70 -3.83 1.72 11.92
CA ALA A 70 -4.66 0.86 12.74
C ALA A 70 -4.98 -0.45 12.01
N GLU A 71 -5.29 -0.40 10.71
CA GLU A 71 -5.55 -1.61 9.92
C GLU A 71 -4.29 -2.48 9.75
N LEU A 72 -3.14 -1.87 9.48
CA LEU A 72 -1.86 -2.57 9.48
C LEU A 72 -1.61 -3.29 10.81
N GLY A 73 -1.91 -2.63 11.94
CA GLY A 73 -1.85 -3.25 13.27
C GLY A 73 -2.75 -4.48 13.41
N ARG A 74 -3.99 -4.43 12.90
CA ARG A 74 -4.91 -5.59 12.87
C ARG A 74 -4.37 -6.72 11.98
N LEU A 75 -3.71 -6.37 10.89
CA LEU A 75 -3.01 -7.29 9.99
C LEU A 75 -1.62 -7.70 10.54
N GLY A 76 -1.31 -7.37 11.80
CA GLY A 76 -0.11 -7.82 12.52
C GLY A 76 1.18 -7.08 12.16
N VAL A 77 1.08 -5.98 11.42
CA VAL A 77 2.22 -5.09 11.16
C VAL A 77 2.31 -4.11 12.32
N GLN A 78 3.35 -4.24 13.13
CA GLN A 78 3.64 -3.31 14.21
C GLN A 78 4.52 -2.17 13.69
N VAL A 79 3.96 -0.96 13.68
CA VAL A 79 4.69 0.25 13.30
C VAL A 79 5.16 0.96 14.57
N PRO A 80 6.48 1.15 14.79
CA PRO A 80 6.98 1.85 15.97
C PRO A 80 6.47 3.29 16.03
N LYS A 81 6.13 3.76 17.24
CA LYS A 81 5.78 5.18 17.49
C LYS A 81 6.65 5.70 18.66
N PRO A 82 7.51 6.71 18.46
CA PRO A 82 7.83 7.42 17.22
C PRO A 82 8.77 6.64 16.29
N ILE A 83 8.74 6.95 14.99
CA ILE A 83 9.74 6.47 14.03
C ILE A 83 11.07 7.21 14.26
N LYS A 84 12.17 6.48 14.16
CA LYS A 84 13.53 6.99 14.33
C LYS A 84 14.37 6.53 13.14
N ASN A 85 15.47 7.23 12.85
CA ASN A 85 16.37 6.91 11.73
C ASN A 85 16.86 5.46 11.73
N ARG A 86 17.06 4.84 12.90
CA ARG A 86 17.42 3.41 12.99
C ARG A 86 16.33 2.47 12.45
N HIS A 87 15.05 2.80 12.65
CA HIS A 87 13.94 1.99 12.15
C HIS A 87 13.85 2.11 10.62
N VAL A 88 14.09 3.31 10.10
CA VAL A 88 14.21 3.57 8.66
C VAL A 88 15.38 2.78 8.07
N ALA A 89 16.58 2.92 8.63
CA ALA A 89 17.77 2.22 8.17
C ALA A 89 17.59 0.70 8.16
N LEU A 90 16.99 0.12 9.21
CA LEU A 90 16.73 -1.33 9.27
C LEU A 90 15.73 -1.79 8.19
N ALA A 91 14.64 -1.04 7.98
CA ALA A 91 13.64 -1.38 6.97
C ALA A 91 14.23 -1.31 5.55
N VAL A 92 14.89 -0.19 5.22
CA VAL A 92 15.48 0.03 3.90
C VAL A 92 16.64 -0.94 3.64
N LEU A 93 17.50 -1.21 4.63
CA LEU A 93 18.59 -2.17 4.49
C LEU A 93 18.06 -3.60 4.28
N GLY A 94 16.97 -3.97 4.96
CA GLY A 94 16.30 -5.25 4.75
C GLY A 94 15.78 -5.40 3.33
N ALA A 95 15.08 -4.38 2.83
CA ALA A 95 14.54 -4.35 1.47
C ALA A 95 15.65 -4.34 0.41
N TRP A 96 16.70 -3.54 0.62
CA TRP A 96 17.88 -3.49 -0.24
C TRP A 96 18.59 -4.85 -0.35
N ARG A 97 18.77 -5.54 0.78
CA ARG A 97 19.34 -6.90 0.77
C ARG A 97 18.47 -7.90 0.03
N ALA A 98 17.14 -7.77 0.12
CA ALA A 98 16.22 -8.59 -0.66
C ALA A 98 16.36 -8.28 -2.16
N ALA A 99 16.38 -7.00 -2.54
CA ALA A 99 16.51 -6.57 -3.92
C ALA A 99 17.81 -7.08 -4.57
N ARG A 100 18.92 -7.10 -3.81
CA ARG A 100 20.20 -7.64 -4.28
C ARG A 100 20.20 -9.13 -4.60
N LYS A 101 19.23 -9.89 -4.08
CA LYS A 101 19.13 -11.34 -4.29
C LYS A 101 18.22 -11.71 -5.45
N VAL A 102 17.50 -10.75 -6.02
CA VAL A 102 16.51 -10.96 -7.08
C VAL A 102 17.10 -10.42 -8.37
N SER A 103 17.22 -11.27 -9.38
CA SER A 103 17.59 -10.83 -10.74
C SER A 103 16.40 -10.17 -11.43
N ARG A 104 16.64 -9.44 -12.53
CA ARG A 104 15.57 -8.86 -13.35
C ARG A 104 14.60 -9.93 -13.83
N GLU A 105 15.11 -11.07 -14.30
CA GLU A 105 14.31 -12.19 -14.80
C GLU A 105 13.38 -12.73 -13.71
N GLN A 106 13.93 -12.95 -12.51
CA GLN A 106 13.15 -13.38 -11.34
C GLN A 106 12.08 -12.35 -10.95
N LEU A 107 12.39 -11.05 -11.06
CA LEU A 107 11.42 -9.98 -10.79
C LEU A 107 10.25 -10.03 -11.78
N LEU A 108 10.53 -10.21 -13.07
CA LEU A 108 9.52 -10.29 -14.12
C LEU A 108 8.63 -11.54 -13.96
N GLU A 109 9.23 -12.67 -13.56
CA GLU A 109 8.59 -13.97 -13.37
C GLU A 109 7.94 -14.16 -12.00
N MET A 110 7.96 -13.14 -11.11
CA MET A 110 7.37 -13.26 -9.77
C MET A 110 5.93 -13.80 -9.83
N ALA A 111 5.68 -14.86 -9.08
CA ALA A 111 4.32 -15.35 -8.87
C ALA A 111 3.50 -14.32 -8.10
N GLU A 112 2.18 -14.31 -8.32
CA GLU A 112 1.29 -13.48 -7.50
C GLU A 112 1.34 -13.93 -6.03
N VAL A 113 1.26 -12.96 -5.12
CA VAL A 113 1.12 -13.23 -3.68
C VAL A 113 -0.10 -14.13 -3.47
N ARG A 114 0.02 -15.16 -2.63
CA ARG A 114 -1.08 -16.10 -2.35
C ARG A 114 -1.80 -15.82 -1.03
N ASP A 115 -1.08 -15.27 -0.05
CA ASP A 115 -1.64 -14.97 1.26
C ASP A 115 -2.48 -13.68 1.21
N GLU A 116 -3.79 -13.81 1.45
CA GLU A 116 -4.75 -12.70 1.43
C GLU A 116 -4.46 -11.63 2.50
N ARG A 117 -3.87 -12.00 3.64
CA ARG A 117 -3.45 -11.04 4.66
C ARG A 117 -2.27 -10.22 4.18
N ILE A 118 -1.31 -10.83 3.47
CA ILE A 118 -0.17 -10.12 2.89
C ILE A 118 -0.63 -9.20 1.75
N LYS A 119 -1.55 -9.67 0.88
CA LYS A 119 -2.18 -8.80 -0.13
C LYS A 119 -2.84 -7.59 0.50
N ALA A 120 -3.63 -7.81 1.55
CA ALA A 120 -4.27 -6.75 2.31
C ALA A 120 -3.25 -5.75 2.86
N GLN A 121 -2.14 -6.21 3.46
CA GLN A 121 -1.05 -5.33 3.92
C GLN A 121 -0.48 -4.49 2.78
N MET A 122 -0.12 -5.11 1.63
CA MET A 122 0.43 -4.43 0.46
C MET A 122 -0.54 -3.41 -0.16
N HIS A 123 -1.85 -3.68 -0.10
CA HIS A 123 -2.87 -2.75 -0.52
C HIS A 123 -2.91 -1.52 0.40
N ILE A 124 -2.90 -1.73 1.72
CA ILE A 124 -2.88 -0.62 2.69
C ILE A 124 -1.57 0.19 2.60
N PHE A 125 -0.41 -0.47 2.41
CA PHE A 125 0.84 0.25 2.18
C PHE A 125 0.75 1.16 0.95
N GLY A 126 0.30 0.63 -0.19
CA GLY A 126 0.12 1.43 -1.41
C GLY A 126 -0.83 2.61 -1.22
N ALA A 127 -1.92 2.45 -0.44
CA ALA A 127 -2.83 3.53 -0.12
C ALA A 127 -2.20 4.59 0.82
N LEU A 128 -1.38 4.16 1.78
CA LEU A 128 -0.68 5.05 2.72
C LEU A 128 0.42 5.88 2.05
N SER A 129 1.12 5.30 1.08
CA SER A 129 2.28 5.93 0.44
C SER A 129 1.98 7.31 -0.13
N GLY A 130 0.86 7.47 -0.83
CA GLY A 130 0.45 8.75 -1.43
C GLY A 130 0.10 9.85 -0.42
N VAL A 131 -0.07 9.49 0.85
CA VAL A 131 -0.42 10.40 1.94
C VAL A 131 0.79 10.70 2.82
N LEU A 132 1.57 9.67 3.16
CA LEU A 132 2.62 9.75 4.17
C LEU A 132 3.77 10.67 3.77
N PHE A 133 4.10 10.77 2.49
CA PHE A 133 5.21 11.59 2.01
C PHE A 133 5.12 13.06 2.48
N SER A 134 3.90 13.59 2.55
CA SER A 134 3.64 14.98 2.94
C SER A 134 3.47 15.18 4.46
N VAL A 135 3.15 14.12 5.21
CA VAL A 135 2.83 14.20 6.65
C VAL A 135 4.00 13.80 7.53
N ASP A 136 4.65 12.68 7.21
CA ASP A 136 5.77 12.13 7.99
C ASP A 136 6.70 11.35 7.06
N GLN A 137 7.78 12.02 6.65
CA GLN A 137 8.77 11.45 5.73
C GLN A 137 9.51 10.25 6.32
N LEU A 138 9.76 10.20 7.64
CA LEU A 138 10.44 9.07 8.25
C LEU A 138 9.53 7.85 8.26
N LEU A 139 8.26 8.03 8.59
CA LEU A 139 7.27 6.97 8.51
C LEU A 139 7.08 6.49 7.06
N PHE A 140 7.00 7.41 6.10
CA PHE A 140 6.94 7.08 4.67
C PHE A 140 8.09 6.17 4.25
N ILE A 141 9.35 6.57 4.49
CA ILE A 141 10.52 5.76 4.09
C ILE A 141 10.55 4.42 4.84
N HIS A 142 10.16 4.40 6.12
CA HIS A 142 10.08 3.17 6.88
C HIS A 142 9.08 2.18 6.27
N LEU A 143 7.87 2.63 5.92
CA LEU A 143 6.85 1.77 5.32
C LEU A 143 7.20 1.36 3.89
N ALA A 144 7.79 2.25 3.09
CA ALA A 144 8.30 1.93 1.75
C ALA A 144 9.30 0.76 1.78
N GLY A 145 10.22 0.76 2.76
CA GLY A 145 11.14 -0.35 2.97
C GLY A 145 10.43 -1.66 3.31
N ILE A 146 9.42 -1.62 4.19
CA ILE A 146 8.64 -2.83 4.54
C ILE A 146 7.86 -3.35 3.32
N HIS A 147 7.19 -2.46 2.59
CA HIS A 147 6.36 -2.80 1.44
C HIS A 147 7.20 -3.39 0.31
N ALA A 148 8.31 -2.76 -0.05
CA ALA A 148 9.21 -3.28 -1.07
C ALA A 148 9.81 -4.63 -0.67
N ARG A 149 10.15 -4.82 0.61
CA ARG A 149 10.61 -6.13 1.10
C ARG A 149 9.53 -7.20 0.93
N LEU A 150 8.28 -6.92 1.28
CA LEU A 150 7.18 -7.86 1.07
C LEU A 150 7.05 -8.24 -0.42
N VAL A 151 7.15 -7.26 -1.34
CA VAL A 151 7.09 -7.56 -2.78
C VAL A 151 8.22 -8.51 -3.19
N LEU A 152 9.43 -8.25 -2.70
CA LEU A 152 10.62 -9.03 -3.03
C LEU A 152 10.66 -10.42 -2.37
N THR A 153 9.91 -10.64 -1.28
CA THR A 153 9.91 -11.95 -0.56
C THR A 153 8.65 -12.76 -0.77
N GLU A 154 7.50 -12.12 -0.97
CA GLU A 154 6.19 -12.78 -1.02
C GLU A 154 5.62 -12.87 -2.46
N GLY A 155 6.13 -12.05 -3.38
CA GLY A 155 5.75 -12.07 -4.78
C GLY A 155 5.03 -10.81 -5.26
N TYR A 156 4.46 -10.92 -6.46
CA TYR A 156 3.84 -9.80 -7.16
C TYR A 156 2.47 -9.43 -6.58
N HIS A 157 2.27 -8.12 -6.40
CA HIS A 157 0.99 -7.49 -6.12
C HIS A 157 0.87 -6.24 -7.02
N SER A 158 -0.35 -5.75 -7.25
CA SER A 158 -0.58 -4.58 -8.11
C SER A 158 0.14 -3.31 -7.64
N THR A 159 0.48 -3.21 -6.36
CA THR A 159 1.25 -2.10 -5.77
C THR A 159 2.77 -2.30 -5.81
N ALA A 160 3.26 -3.39 -6.42
CA ALA A 160 4.68 -3.71 -6.47
C ALA A 160 5.51 -2.62 -7.14
N THR A 161 5.02 -2.05 -8.24
CA THR A 161 5.78 -1.06 -9.00
C THR A 161 5.99 0.23 -8.22
N VAL A 162 4.98 0.65 -7.46
CA VAL A 162 5.05 1.79 -6.54
C VAL A 162 6.06 1.48 -5.43
N ALA A 163 5.94 0.32 -4.78
CA ALA A 163 6.84 -0.06 -3.68
C ALA A 163 8.33 -0.07 -4.10
N LEU A 164 8.64 -0.62 -5.28
CA LEU A 164 10.02 -0.68 -5.78
C LEU A 164 10.55 0.71 -6.18
N ALA A 165 9.70 1.58 -6.71
CA ALA A 165 10.07 2.98 -6.99
C ALA A 165 10.39 3.74 -5.70
N GLU A 166 9.57 3.58 -4.66
CA GLU A 166 9.78 4.21 -3.36
C GLU A 166 11.05 3.70 -2.67
N LEU A 167 11.33 2.39 -2.80
CA LEU A 167 12.60 1.85 -2.34
C LEU A 167 13.78 2.43 -3.11
N ALA A 168 13.70 2.56 -4.44
CA ALA A 168 14.75 3.19 -5.23
C ALA A 168 15.01 4.63 -4.76
N PHE A 169 13.95 5.41 -4.52
CA PHE A 169 14.04 6.76 -3.94
C PHE A 169 14.74 6.75 -2.57
N ALA A 170 14.34 5.84 -1.66
CA ALA A 170 14.97 5.70 -0.35
C ALA A 170 16.46 5.34 -0.45
N ILE A 171 16.84 4.48 -1.39
CA ILE A 171 18.22 4.06 -1.65
C ILE A 171 19.09 5.21 -2.17
N VAL A 172 18.53 6.14 -2.96
CA VAL A 172 19.23 7.37 -3.36
C VAL A 172 19.60 8.20 -2.13
N GLY A 173 18.68 8.35 -1.17
CA GLY A 173 18.95 9.05 0.09
C GLY A 173 20.08 8.44 0.92
N MET A 174 20.43 7.17 0.69
CA MET A 174 21.58 6.50 1.31
C MET A 174 22.89 6.60 0.49
N GLY A 175 22.90 7.36 -0.61
CA GLY A 175 24.06 7.52 -1.50
C GLY A 175 24.31 6.34 -2.45
N GLN A 176 23.39 5.37 -2.54
CA GLN A 176 23.54 4.16 -3.35
C GLN A 176 22.94 4.33 -4.76
N VAL A 177 23.32 5.42 -5.44
CA VAL A 177 22.71 5.89 -6.69
C VAL A 177 22.70 4.83 -7.80
N ALA A 178 23.82 4.13 -8.02
CA ALA A 178 23.90 3.11 -9.07
C ALA A 178 22.94 1.92 -8.83
N MET A 179 22.69 1.57 -7.56
CA MET A 179 21.73 0.53 -7.22
C MET A 179 20.30 1.02 -7.43
N ALA A 180 19.99 2.25 -6.99
CA ALA A 180 18.69 2.85 -7.21
C ALA A 180 18.34 2.94 -8.71
N GLY A 181 19.32 3.31 -9.55
CA GLY A 181 19.17 3.32 -11.01
C GLY A 181 18.80 1.96 -11.59
N ARG A 182 19.56 0.90 -11.23
CA ARG A 182 19.23 -0.47 -11.67
C ARG A 182 17.83 -0.90 -11.22
N LEU A 183 17.49 -0.67 -9.95
CA LEU A 183 16.17 -1.03 -9.42
C LEU A 183 15.05 -0.27 -10.14
N ALA A 184 15.25 1.00 -10.48
CA ALA A 184 14.28 1.79 -11.23
C ALA A 184 14.09 1.28 -12.67
N GLU A 185 15.17 0.86 -13.35
CA GLU A 185 15.09 0.23 -14.67
C GLU A 185 14.36 -1.12 -14.62
N ASP A 186 14.68 -1.97 -13.64
CA ASP A 186 14.03 -3.26 -13.42
C ASP A 186 12.53 -3.07 -13.13
N ASN A 187 12.20 -2.08 -12.30
CA ASN A 187 10.83 -1.72 -11.99
C ASN A 187 10.05 -1.24 -13.22
N LEU A 188 10.69 -0.45 -14.10
CA LEU A 188 10.08 -0.02 -15.36
C LEU A 188 9.82 -1.22 -16.29
N ALA A 189 10.74 -2.19 -16.33
CA ALA A 189 10.54 -3.43 -17.08
C ALA A 189 9.37 -4.25 -16.50
N LEU A 190 9.28 -4.37 -15.17
CA LEU A 190 8.16 -5.02 -14.49
C LEU A 190 6.81 -4.36 -14.80
N ALA A 191 6.76 -3.02 -14.74
CA ALA A 191 5.54 -2.26 -15.05
C ALA A 191 5.04 -2.55 -16.47
N LYS A 192 5.95 -2.55 -17.46
CA LYS A 192 5.64 -2.89 -18.86
C LYS A 192 5.14 -4.32 -19.00
N ALA A 193 5.83 -5.28 -18.39
CA ALA A 193 5.49 -6.71 -18.50
C ALA A 193 4.12 -7.05 -17.88
N ARG A 194 3.74 -6.35 -16.81
CA ARG A 194 2.47 -6.60 -16.09
C ARG A 194 1.30 -5.77 -16.61
N GLY A 195 1.49 -5.01 -17.70
CA GLY A 195 0.45 -4.12 -18.21
C GLY A 195 0.06 -3.01 -17.24
N ALA A 196 0.90 -2.74 -16.24
CA ALA A 196 0.78 -1.58 -15.38
C ALA A 196 1.23 -0.36 -16.18
N GLY A 197 0.34 0.16 -17.03
CA GLY A 197 0.37 1.57 -17.41
C GLY A 197 0.22 2.45 -16.16
N PRO A 198 0.31 3.79 -16.26
CA PRO A 198 -0.16 4.64 -15.17
C PRO A 198 -1.58 4.19 -14.85
N GLY A 199 -1.77 3.53 -13.69
CA GLY A 199 -3.05 2.94 -13.33
C GLY A 199 -4.14 4.00 -13.43
N PRO A 200 -5.42 3.62 -13.68
CA PRO A 200 -6.47 4.61 -13.78
C PRO A 200 -6.47 5.44 -12.51
N LEU A 201 -6.21 6.73 -12.66
CA LEU A 201 -6.50 7.76 -11.67
C LEU A 201 -8.02 7.90 -11.60
N LEU A 202 -8.76 6.85 -11.20
CA LEU A 202 -10.21 6.82 -11.04
C LEU A 202 -10.58 6.00 -9.79
#